data_AF-A0A955U5H2-F1
#
_entry.id   AF-A0A955U5H2-F1
#
_cell.length_a   1.000
_cell.length_b   1.000
_cell.length_c   1.000
_cell.angle_alpha   90.00
_cell.angle_beta   90.00
_cell.angle_gamma   90.00
#
_symmetry.space_group_name_H-M   'P 1'
#
loop_
_entity.id
_entity.type
_entity.pdbx_description
1 polymer ?
#
loop_
_entity_poly.entity_id
_entity_poly.type
_entity_poly.pdbx_seq_one_letter_code
_entity_poly.pdbx_strand_id
1 'polypeptide(L)'
;RALPEEMLWSAGSLGSIGGGNHFGELSEVVSVVDAPAAARIGLRRGSAVVMVHSGSRGLGRMLAGRHAHPLTDPAAYLEELEGCVRFARANRLVVAWRLARAAGVARASKVVGTLDLVHNTVVRSGERWVHRKGAAPAEADQLTVVLGSRGAHSWLMCGAGCDDALCSVAHGAGRRITRGDAKGHVRSRYRRSELTRTATGTRVVCDDADLLYEEHPDCYKSIEAVVDVLEARGVARRVAALRPLVTVKR
;
A
#
# COMPACT_ATOMS: atom_id res chain seq x y z
N ARG A 1 -11.07 -17.40 15.94
CA ARG A 1 -10.78 -17.20 17.39
C ARG A 1 -10.14 -15.83 17.64
N ALA A 2 -10.09 -15.36 18.89
CA ALA A 2 -9.26 -14.21 19.28
C ALA A 2 -7.78 -14.50 18.97
N LEU A 3 -7.00 -13.48 18.59
CA LEU A 3 -5.56 -13.62 18.42
C LEU A 3 -4.94 -14.13 19.75
N PRO A 4 -3.92 -15.01 19.71
CA PRO A 4 -3.23 -15.45 20.93
C PRO A 4 -2.80 -14.27 21.80
N GLU A 5 -2.87 -14.41 23.12
CA GLU A 5 -2.57 -13.31 24.07
C GLU A 5 -1.15 -12.76 23.91
N GLU A 6 -0.21 -13.62 23.48
CA GLU A 6 1.16 -13.26 23.09
C GLU A 6 1.22 -12.26 21.91
N MET A 7 0.22 -12.25 21.02
CA MET A 7 0.10 -11.27 19.93
C MET A 7 -0.46 -9.92 20.41
N LEU A 8 -1.17 -9.88 21.56
CA LEU A 8 -1.73 -8.66 22.15
C LEU A 8 -0.66 -7.77 22.79
N TRP A 9 0.50 -8.31 23.19
CA TRP A 9 1.66 -7.54 23.66
C TRP A 9 2.27 -6.61 22.59
N SER A 10 1.85 -6.75 21.34
CA SER A 10 2.10 -5.77 20.28
C SER A 10 1.14 -4.57 20.30
N ALA A 11 0.34 -4.36 21.36
CA ALA A 11 -0.59 -3.22 21.49
C ALA A 11 0.06 -1.85 21.24
N GLY A 12 1.36 -1.69 21.52
CA GLY A 12 2.12 -0.49 21.16
C GLY A 12 2.36 -0.29 19.65
N SER A 13 2.05 -1.28 18.82
CA SER A 13 2.23 -1.26 17.36
C SER A 13 0.95 -0.99 16.58
N LEU A 14 -0.24 -1.11 17.20
CA LEU A 14 -1.50 -0.75 16.57
C LEU A 14 -1.57 0.78 16.37
N GLY A 15 -2.00 1.21 15.18
CA GLY A 15 -1.99 2.61 14.80
C GLY A 15 -0.60 3.15 14.45
N SER A 16 0.33 2.29 14.01
CA SER A 16 1.68 2.67 13.57
C SER A 16 1.91 2.37 12.08
N ILE A 17 2.69 3.23 11.41
CA ILE A 17 3.06 3.09 9.99
C ILE A 17 4.06 1.95 9.81
N GLY A 18 5.17 2.01 10.56
CA GLY A 18 6.29 1.09 10.45
C GLY A 18 7.42 1.53 9.53
N GLY A 19 8.47 0.69 9.47
CA GLY A 19 9.61 0.92 8.59
C GLY A 19 9.44 0.32 7.19
N GLY A 20 10.49 0.48 6.39
CA GLY A 20 10.55 0.02 4.99
C GLY A 20 9.70 0.87 4.05
N ASN A 21 9.03 0.21 3.10
CA ASN A 21 8.17 0.89 2.12
C ASN A 21 6.81 1.32 2.71
N HIS A 22 6.55 1.14 4.01
CA HIS A 22 5.35 1.63 4.65
C HIS A 22 5.33 3.16 4.71
N PHE A 23 4.14 3.74 4.56
CA PHE A 23 3.89 5.17 4.63
C PHE A 23 2.42 5.48 4.91
N GLY A 24 2.18 6.70 5.37
CA GLY A 24 0.90 7.38 5.29
C GLY A 24 1.01 8.56 4.34
N GLU A 25 -0.05 8.90 3.63
CA GLU A 25 0.02 9.96 2.61
C GLU A 25 -1.28 10.75 2.55
N LEU A 26 -1.15 12.07 2.44
CA LEU A 26 -2.23 12.95 1.99
C LEU A 26 -2.00 13.27 0.53
N SER A 27 -2.98 12.93 -0.31
CA SER A 27 -2.90 13.04 -1.76
C SER A 27 -4.10 13.79 -2.32
N GLU A 28 -3.97 14.30 -3.52
CA GLU A 28 -5.03 14.95 -4.29
C GLU A 28 -5.35 14.12 -5.54
N VAL A 29 -6.63 13.97 -5.86
CA VAL A 29 -7.05 13.45 -7.16
C VAL A 29 -6.81 14.50 -8.24
N VAL A 30 -5.78 14.34 -9.06
CA VAL A 30 -5.42 15.32 -10.11
C VAL A 30 -6.10 15.06 -11.44
N SER A 31 -6.52 13.82 -11.70
CA SER A 31 -7.31 13.44 -12.87
C SER A 31 -8.24 12.27 -12.55
N VAL A 32 -9.38 12.24 -13.25
CA VAL A 32 -10.32 11.12 -13.26
C VAL A 32 -10.50 10.73 -14.73
N VAL A 33 -10.16 9.49 -15.04
CA VAL A 33 -10.22 8.91 -16.40
C VAL A 33 -11.52 8.12 -16.57
N ASP A 34 -11.89 7.33 -15.56
CA ASP A 34 -13.19 6.65 -15.51
C ASP A 34 -14.06 7.25 -14.39
N ALA A 35 -14.98 8.13 -14.78
CA ALA A 35 -15.88 8.78 -13.86
C ALA A 35 -16.88 7.82 -13.18
N PRO A 36 -17.57 6.90 -13.88
CA PRO A 36 -18.43 5.90 -13.24
C PRO A 36 -17.73 5.08 -12.15
N ALA A 37 -16.52 4.59 -12.41
CA ALA A 37 -15.75 3.80 -11.46
C ALA A 37 -15.28 4.64 -10.27
N ALA A 38 -14.82 5.88 -10.49
CA ALA A 38 -14.43 6.79 -9.42
C ALA A 38 -15.63 7.16 -8.51
N ALA A 39 -16.82 7.34 -9.11
CA ALA A 39 -18.04 7.71 -8.39
C ALA A 39 -18.48 6.64 -7.37
N ARG A 40 -18.16 5.35 -7.60
CA ARG A 40 -18.48 4.24 -6.66
C ARG A 40 -17.87 4.41 -5.27
N ILE A 41 -16.79 5.18 -5.15
CA ILE A 41 -16.16 5.54 -3.87
C ILE A 41 -16.13 7.06 -3.64
N GLY A 42 -16.98 7.80 -4.36
CA GLY A 42 -17.14 9.24 -4.21
C GLY A 42 -15.93 10.08 -4.61
N LEU A 43 -14.97 9.52 -5.38
CA LEU A 43 -13.81 10.29 -5.84
C LEU A 43 -14.18 11.19 -7.02
N ARG A 44 -13.65 12.41 -6.98
CA ARG A 44 -13.72 13.41 -8.04
C ARG A 44 -12.38 14.15 -8.09
N ARG A 45 -12.10 14.84 -9.20
CA ARG A 45 -10.93 15.73 -9.29
C ARG A 45 -10.95 16.74 -8.14
N GLY A 46 -9.81 16.97 -7.52
CA GLY A 46 -9.63 17.84 -6.35
C GLY A 46 -10.03 17.20 -5.02
N SER A 47 -10.53 15.96 -4.99
CA SER A 47 -10.73 15.24 -3.73
C SER A 47 -9.40 15.04 -3.01
N ALA A 48 -9.40 15.30 -1.69
CA ALA A 48 -8.32 14.88 -0.82
C ALA A 48 -8.48 13.39 -0.48
N VAL A 49 -7.37 12.65 -0.51
CA VAL A 49 -7.31 11.22 -0.22
C VAL A 49 -6.28 10.99 0.88
N VAL A 50 -6.68 10.30 1.94
CA VAL A 50 -5.74 9.78 2.93
C VAL A 50 -5.45 8.32 2.59
N MET A 51 -4.20 8.04 2.25
CA MET A 51 -3.73 6.72 1.84
C MET A 51 -2.78 6.17 2.89
N VAL A 52 -2.92 4.88 3.22
CA VAL A 52 -2.03 4.21 4.18
C VAL A 52 -1.54 2.90 3.62
N HIS A 53 -0.22 2.79 3.45
CA HIS A 53 0.46 1.54 3.17
C HIS A 53 1.09 0.99 4.45
N SER A 54 0.41 0.05 5.11
CA SER A 54 0.92 -0.67 6.28
C SER A 54 0.34 -2.08 6.37
N GLY A 55 1.00 -2.94 7.14
CA GLY A 55 0.66 -4.35 7.30
C GLY A 55 0.35 -4.74 8.74
N SER A 56 0.49 -6.04 9.03
CA SER A 56 0.23 -6.66 10.34
C SER A 56 1.36 -6.44 11.36
N ARG A 57 2.26 -5.48 11.09
CA ARG A 57 3.42 -5.13 11.92
C ARG A 57 4.29 -6.36 12.21
N GLY A 58 4.57 -6.66 13.48
CA GLY A 58 5.35 -7.83 13.86
C GLY A 58 4.61 -9.15 13.68
N LEU A 59 3.27 -9.15 13.64
CA LEU A 59 2.45 -10.38 13.65
C LEU A 59 2.73 -11.27 12.44
N GLY A 60 2.78 -10.70 11.23
CA GLY A 60 3.08 -11.47 10.02
C GLY A 60 4.47 -12.12 10.04
N ARG A 61 5.46 -11.49 10.69
CA ARG A 61 6.79 -12.08 10.88
C ARG A 61 6.75 -13.24 11.87
N MET A 62 6.01 -13.10 12.97
CA MET A 62 5.83 -14.18 13.96
C MET A 62 5.11 -15.38 13.35
N LEU A 63 4.07 -15.15 12.55
CA LEU A 63 3.39 -16.20 11.78
C LEU A 63 4.38 -16.99 10.92
N ALA A 64 5.21 -16.29 10.14
CA ALA A 64 6.21 -16.93 9.28
C ALA A 64 7.29 -17.71 10.05
N GLY A 65 7.57 -17.35 11.31
CA GLY A 65 8.49 -18.09 12.17
C GLY A 65 7.85 -19.29 12.89
N ARG A 66 6.53 -19.26 13.15
CA ARG A 66 5.78 -20.33 13.81
C ARG A 66 5.44 -21.49 12.88
N HIS A 67 5.17 -21.18 11.61
CA HIS A 67 4.78 -22.17 10.62
C HIS A 67 5.99 -22.56 9.76
N ALA A 68 6.44 -23.81 9.87
CA ALA A 68 7.53 -24.34 9.07
C ALA A 68 7.13 -24.48 7.59
N HIS A 69 8.14 -24.56 6.72
CA HIS A 69 7.94 -24.93 5.31
C HIS A 69 8.55 -26.32 5.06
N PRO A 70 7.80 -27.30 4.52
CA PRO A 70 6.38 -27.22 4.13
C PRO A 70 5.44 -27.11 5.33
N LEU A 71 4.23 -26.57 5.11
CA LEU A 71 3.21 -26.44 6.15
C LEU A 71 2.72 -27.83 6.59
N THR A 72 2.73 -28.08 7.90
CA THR A 72 2.20 -29.30 8.52
C THR A 72 0.70 -29.20 8.82
N ASP A 73 0.21 -27.98 9.11
CA ASP A 73 -1.21 -27.68 9.31
C ASP A 73 -1.59 -26.41 8.51
N PRO A 74 -1.97 -26.56 7.23
CA PRO A 74 -2.40 -25.43 6.41
C PRO A 74 -3.64 -24.71 6.95
N ALA A 75 -4.54 -25.43 7.64
CA ALA A 75 -5.77 -24.83 8.16
C ALA A 75 -5.46 -23.86 9.32
N ALA A 76 -4.59 -24.26 10.25
CA ALA A 76 -4.12 -23.38 11.32
C ALA A 76 -3.35 -22.18 10.76
N TYR A 77 -2.47 -22.38 9.77
CA TYR A 77 -1.77 -21.28 9.10
C TYR A 77 -2.73 -20.25 8.52
N LEU A 78 -3.77 -20.70 7.81
CA LEU A 78 -4.76 -19.82 7.18
C LEU A 78 -5.61 -19.07 8.22
N GLU A 79 -5.98 -19.70 9.35
CA GLU A 79 -6.70 -19.01 10.42
C GLU A 79 -5.84 -17.89 11.05
N GLU A 80 -4.57 -18.16 11.36
CA GLU A 80 -3.66 -17.17 11.93
C GLU A 80 -3.31 -16.06 10.91
N LEU A 81 -3.15 -16.40 9.63
CA LEU A 81 -2.96 -15.43 8.55
C LEU A 81 -4.13 -14.45 8.47
N GLU A 82 -5.36 -14.96 8.53
CA GLU A 82 -6.56 -14.13 8.53
C GLU A 82 -6.62 -13.24 9.78
N GLY A 83 -6.17 -13.73 10.93
CA GLY A 83 -5.94 -12.90 12.13
C GLY A 83 -4.97 -11.73 11.89
N CYS A 84 -3.84 -11.99 11.23
CA CYS A 84 -2.88 -10.97 10.84
C CYS A 84 -3.49 -9.94 9.88
N VAL A 85 -4.32 -10.40 8.91
CA VAL A 85 -5.01 -9.53 7.96
C VAL A 85 -5.99 -8.61 8.69
N ARG A 86 -6.80 -9.12 9.62
CA ARG A 86 -7.73 -8.31 10.44
C ARG A 86 -6.99 -7.25 11.24
N PHE A 87 -5.88 -7.61 11.88
CA PHE A 87 -5.02 -6.63 12.56
C PHE A 87 -4.51 -5.55 11.60
N ALA A 88 -4.01 -5.94 10.42
CA ALA A 88 -3.50 -5.00 9.43
C ALA A 88 -4.57 -3.99 8.96
N ARG A 89 -5.81 -4.44 8.76
CA ARG A 89 -6.96 -3.59 8.43
C ARG A 89 -7.25 -2.58 9.54
N ALA A 90 -7.35 -3.05 10.79
CA ALA A 90 -7.55 -2.19 11.95
C ALA A 90 -6.42 -1.16 12.11
N ASN A 91 -5.16 -1.59 11.93
CA ASN A 91 -4.00 -0.72 11.97
C ASN A 91 -4.09 0.39 10.92
N ARG A 92 -4.38 0.06 9.66
CA ARG A 92 -4.50 1.05 8.58
C ARG A 92 -5.61 2.06 8.85
N LEU A 93 -6.77 1.62 9.35
CA LEU A 93 -7.87 2.51 9.69
C LEU A 93 -7.47 3.52 10.79
N VAL A 94 -6.83 3.05 11.86
CA VAL A 94 -6.36 3.93 12.95
C VAL A 94 -5.30 4.91 12.47
N VAL A 95 -4.34 4.46 11.65
CA VAL A 95 -3.31 5.34 11.05
C VAL A 95 -3.96 6.38 10.14
N ALA A 96 -4.90 5.98 9.27
CA ALA A 96 -5.58 6.88 8.35
C ALA A 96 -6.34 7.98 9.12
N TRP A 97 -7.06 7.61 10.18
CA TRP A 97 -7.76 8.57 11.03
C TRP A 97 -6.80 9.52 11.75
N ARG A 98 -5.68 9.03 12.28
CA ARG A 98 -4.65 9.88 12.92
C ARG A 98 -4.05 10.88 11.93
N LEU A 99 -3.73 10.44 10.72
CA LEU A 99 -3.22 11.32 9.66
C LEU A 99 -4.27 12.37 9.26
N ALA A 100 -5.52 11.97 9.06
CA ALA A 100 -6.60 12.88 8.74
C ALA A 100 -6.80 13.94 9.85
N ARG A 101 -6.67 13.55 11.13
CA ARG A 101 -6.76 14.47 12.27
C ARG A 101 -5.59 15.44 12.30
N ALA A 102 -4.36 14.94 12.14
CA ALA A 102 -3.15 15.75 12.12
C ALA A 102 -3.15 16.76 10.96
N ALA A 103 -3.72 16.38 9.81
CA ALA A 103 -3.88 17.26 8.65
C ALA A 103 -5.08 18.23 8.76
N GLY A 104 -5.87 18.19 9.83
CA GLY A 104 -7.04 19.06 10.00
C GLY A 104 -8.23 18.77 9.06
N VAL A 105 -8.26 17.56 8.47
CA VAL A 105 -9.28 17.14 7.48
C VAL A 105 -10.18 16.01 7.98
N ALA A 106 -9.98 15.50 9.20
CA ALA A 106 -10.82 14.47 9.83
C ALA A 106 -12.24 14.96 10.15
N ARG A 107 -13.10 14.99 9.13
CA ARG A 107 -14.53 15.27 9.27
C ARG A 107 -15.28 14.05 8.78
N ALA A 108 -15.85 13.26 9.70
CA ALA A 108 -16.56 12.03 9.37
C ALA A 108 -17.66 12.25 8.32
N SER A 109 -18.40 13.37 8.42
CA SER A 109 -19.43 13.78 7.46
C SER A 109 -18.91 14.14 6.05
N LYS A 110 -17.59 14.24 5.86
CA LYS A 110 -16.94 14.51 4.57
C LYS A 110 -16.23 13.29 4.01
N VAL A 111 -16.21 12.16 4.73
CA VAL A 111 -15.69 10.88 4.21
C VAL A 111 -16.77 10.29 3.31
N VAL A 112 -16.55 10.35 2.00
CA VAL A 112 -17.53 9.91 0.98
C VAL A 112 -17.28 8.49 0.46
N GLY A 113 -16.14 7.89 0.82
CA GLY A 113 -15.80 6.53 0.42
C GLY A 113 -14.50 6.04 1.04
N THR A 114 -14.33 4.72 1.05
CA THR A 114 -13.14 4.03 1.54
C THR A 114 -12.83 2.83 0.65
N LEU A 115 -11.55 2.48 0.56
CA LEU A 115 -11.07 1.29 -0.13
C LEU A 115 -9.93 0.68 0.70
N ASP A 116 -10.01 -0.62 0.97
CA ASP A 116 -8.98 -1.35 1.71
C ASP A 116 -8.60 -2.62 0.96
N LEU A 117 -7.30 -2.78 0.70
CA LEU A 117 -6.75 -3.87 -0.10
C LEU A 117 -5.62 -4.57 0.65
N VAL A 118 -5.48 -5.87 0.40
CA VAL A 118 -4.41 -6.70 0.96
C VAL A 118 -3.58 -7.23 -0.18
N HIS A 119 -2.25 -7.02 -0.12
CA HIS A 119 -1.32 -7.43 -1.18
C HIS A 119 -0.32 -8.53 -0.78
N ASN A 120 -0.43 -9.02 0.46
CA ASN A 120 0.28 -10.19 0.98
C ASN A 120 -0.73 -11.09 1.67
N THR A 121 -1.22 -12.10 0.98
CA THR A 121 -2.27 -13.00 1.49
C THR A 121 -2.34 -14.29 0.68
N VAL A 122 -3.09 -15.26 1.18
CA VAL A 122 -3.49 -16.47 0.47
C VAL A 122 -5.00 -16.55 0.54
N VAL A 123 -5.67 -16.65 -0.61
CA VAL A 123 -7.13 -16.72 -0.68
C VAL A 123 -7.59 -17.88 -1.55
N ARG A 124 -8.75 -18.44 -1.23
CA ARG A 124 -9.39 -19.44 -2.07
C ARG A 124 -10.15 -18.75 -3.20
N SER A 125 -9.94 -19.19 -4.44
CA SER A 125 -10.71 -18.77 -5.62
C SER A 125 -11.16 -20.01 -6.37
N GLY A 126 -12.44 -20.35 -6.25
CA GLY A 126 -12.98 -21.65 -6.71
C GLY A 126 -12.24 -22.82 -6.07
N GLU A 127 -11.64 -23.66 -6.90
CA GLU A 127 -10.88 -24.85 -6.49
C GLU A 127 -9.38 -24.55 -6.25
N ARG A 128 -8.92 -23.32 -6.50
CA ARG A 128 -7.50 -22.93 -6.44
C ARG A 128 -7.21 -22.09 -5.19
N TRP A 129 -5.95 -22.16 -4.74
CA TRP A 129 -5.39 -21.22 -3.77
C TRP A 129 -4.54 -20.18 -4.49
N VAL A 130 -4.91 -18.91 -4.36
CA VAL A 130 -4.18 -17.78 -4.97
C VAL A 130 -3.29 -17.15 -3.91
N HIS A 131 -1.99 -17.33 -4.06
CA HIS A 131 -0.97 -16.71 -3.22
C HIS A 131 -0.59 -15.36 -3.81
N ARG A 132 -0.81 -14.28 -3.06
CA ARG A 132 -0.42 -12.93 -3.45
C ARG A 132 0.72 -12.46 -2.56
N LYS A 133 1.84 -12.08 -3.18
CA LYS A 133 2.98 -11.43 -2.51
C LYS A 133 3.39 -10.21 -3.33
N GLY A 134 3.05 -9.03 -2.83
CA GLY A 134 3.20 -7.79 -3.59
C GLY A 134 2.23 -7.67 -4.78
N ALA A 135 1.08 -8.35 -4.72
CA ALA A 135 0.02 -8.27 -5.72
C ALA A 135 -1.33 -8.09 -5.03
N ALA A 136 -2.23 -7.27 -5.59
CA ALA A 136 -3.55 -7.00 -5.03
C ALA A 136 -4.66 -7.65 -5.89
N PRO A 137 -5.84 -7.96 -5.32
CA PRO A 137 -6.96 -8.46 -6.10
C PRO A 137 -7.43 -7.41 -7.13
N ALA A 138 -7.88 -7.91 -8.27
CA ALA A 138 -8.36 -7.16 -9.43
C ALA A 138 -9.37 -8.00 -10.23
N GLU A 139 -10.38 -8.52 -9.53
CA GLU A 139 -11.54 -9.15 -10.17
C GLU A 139 -12.22 -8.17 -11.14
N ALA A 140 -13.07 -8.69 -12.02
CA ALA A 140 -13.81 -7.86 -12.98
C ALA A 140 -14.61 -6.76 -12.24
N ASP A 141 -14.42 -5.51 -12.68
CA ASP A 141 -15.01 -4.32 -12.06
C ASP A 141 -14.65 -4.09 -10.59
N GLN A 142 -13.61 -4.73 -10.07
CA GLN A 142 -13.11 -4.47 -8.72
C GLN A 142 -12.15 -3.28 -8.72
N LEU A 143 -12.42 -2.27 -7.89
CA LEU A 143 -11.47 -1.19 -7.65
C LEU A 143 -10.22 -1.71 -6.93
N THR A 144 -9.05 -1.30 -7.42
CA THR A 144 -7.75 -1.67 -6.88
C THR A 144 -6.80 -0.45 -6.91
N VAL A 145 -5.63 -0.55 -6.28
CA VAL A 145 -4.67 0.55 -6.20
C VAL A 145 -3.28 0.05 -6.55
N VAL A 146 -2.59 0.79 -7.41
CA VAL A 146 -1.19 0.56 -7.76
C VAL A 146 -0.37 1.74 -7.25
N LEU A 147 0.49 1.48 -6.27
CA LEU A 147 1.18 2.51 -5.50
C LEU A 147 2.47 2.99 -6.18
N GLY A 148 2.61 4.31 -6.27
CA GLY A 148 3.86 4.94 -6.67
C GLY A 148 4.95 4.84 -5.60
N SER A 149 6.17 5.23 -5.99
CA SER A 149 7.21 5.57 -5.02
C SER A 149 6.98 6.97 -4.43
N ARG A 150 7.74 7.34 -3.41
CA ARG A 150 7.67 8.66 -2.75
C ARG A 150 7.65 9.81 -3.77
N GLY A 151 6.60 10.64 -3.77
CA GLY A 151 6.49 11.79 -4.68
C GLY A 151 6.00 11.48 -6.11
N ALA A 152 5.93 10.21 -6.50
CA ALA A 152 5.30 9.79 -7.75
C ALA A 152 3.78 9.64 -7.57
N HIS A 153 3.04 9.62 -8.68
CA HIS A 153 1.61 9.34 -8.62
C HIS A 153 1.35 7.91 -8.12
N SER A 154 0.25 7.75 -7.39
CA SER A 154 -0.40 6.45 -7.22
C SER A 154 -1.66 6.43 -8.07
N TRP A 155 -2.09 5.24 -8.48
CA TRP A 155 -3.24 5.08 -9.38
C TRP A 155 -4.33 4.27 -8.71
N LEU A 156 -5.55 4.83 -8.68
CA LEU A 156 -6.76 4.02 -8.56
C LEU A 156 -7.00 3.37 -9.92
N MET A 157 -7.23 2.07 -9.92
CA MET A 157 -7.48 1.26 -11.10
C MET A 157 -8.74 0.40 -10.91
N CYS A 158 -9.25 -0.15 -12.00
CA CYS A 158 -10.36 -1.10 -12.00
C CYS A 158 -9.89 -2.39 -12.68
N GLY A 159 -10.05 -3.52 -12.00
CA GLY A 159 -9.68 -4.84 -12.53
C GLY A 159 -10.55 -5.26 -13.71
N ALA A 160 -9.95 -5.96 -14.65
CA ALA A 160 -10.64 -6.54 -15.79
C ALA A 160 -11.02 -8.02 -15.57
N GLY A 161 -10.65 -8.62 -14.43
CA GLY A 161 -10.89 -10.05 -14.17
C GLY A 161 -10.04 -10.97 -15.06
N CYS A 162 -8.82 -10.56 -15.38
CA CYS A 162 -7.91 -11.32 -16.24
C CYS A 162 -7.47 -12.64 -15.57
N ASP A 163 -7.89 -13.79 -16.13
CA ASP A 163 -7.59 -15.13 -15.58
C ASP A 163 -6.09 -15.46 -15.65
N ASP A 164 -5.39 -15.06 -16.72
CA ASP A 164 -3.93 -15.23 -16.85
C ASP A 164 -3.16 -14.53 -15.71
N ALA A 165 -3.73 -13.44 -15.17
CA ALA A 165 -3.19 -12.71 -14.03
C ALA A 165 -3.76 -13.18 -12.68
N LEU A 166 -4.55 -14.28 -12.67
CA LEU A 166 -5.30 -14.76 -11.51
C LEU A 166 -6.10 -13.64 -10.82
N CYS A 167 -6.75 -12.80 -11.65
CA CYS A 167 -7.49 -11.62 -11.22
C CYS A 167 -6.69 -10.75 -10.24
N SER A 168 -5.45 -10.42 -10.60
CA SER A 168 -4.52 -9.69 -9.73
C SER A 168 -3.75 -8.60 -10.48
N VAL A 169 -3.34 -7.56 -9.76
CA VAL A 169 -2.45 -6.49 -10.25
C VAL A 169 -1.22 -6.36 -9.37
N ALA A 170 -0.15 -5.77 -9.91
CA ALA A 170 0.99 -5.34 -9.10
C ALA A 170 0.53 -4.34 -8.02
N HIS A 171 1.06 -4.44 -6.81
CA HIS A 171 0.69 -3.50 -5.73
C HIS A 171 1.36 -2.12 -5.86
N GLY A 172 2.43 -2.02 -6.65
CA GLY A 172 3.20 -0.79 -6.83
C GLY A 172 4.41 -0.96 -7.73
N ALA A 173 5.22 0.11 -7.85
CA ALA A 173 6.32 0.21 -8.81
C ALA A 173 7.38 -0.92 -8.72
N GLY A 174 7.61 -1.46 -7.52
CA GLY A 174 8.66 -2.44 -7.26
C GLY A 174 10.07 -1.83 -7.26
N ARG A 175 10.96 -2.40 -6.45
CA ARG A 175 12.34 -1.90 -6.32
C ARG A 175 13.18 -2.30 -7.53
N ARG A 176 14.07 -1.40 -7.95
CA ARG A 176 15.16 -1.64 -8.90
C ARG A 176 16.49 -1.87 -8.18
N ILE A 177 16.65 -1.30 -6.99
CA ILE A 177 17.85 -1.41 -6.16
C ILE A 177 17.48 -2.05 -4.82
N THR A 178 18.32 -2.95 -4.31
CA THR A 178 18.11 -3.56 -2.98
C THR A 178 18.10 -2.49 -1.90
N ARG A 179 17.58 -2.81 -0.71
CA ARG A 179 17.59 -1.85 0.41
C ARG A 179 19.02 -1.59 0.92
N GLY A 180 19.85 -2.63 0.97
CA GLY A 180 21.25 -2.52 1.40
C GLY A 180 22.06 -1.59 0.51
N ASP A 181 21.87 -1.69 -0.81
CA ASP A 181 22.64 -0.89 -1.77
C ASP A 181 22.09 0.54 -1.94
N ALA A 182 20.80 0.74 -1.67
CA ALA A 182 20.12 2.02 -1.87
C ALA A 182 20.76 3.16 -1.11
N LYS A 183 21.15 2.94 0.16
CA LYS A 183 21.71 3.99 1.01
C LYS A 183 23.00 4.56 0.42
N GLY A 184 23.94 3.70 0.01
CA GLY A 184 25.19 4.14 -0.61
C GLY A 184 24.96 4.85 -1.95
N HIS A 185 24.09 4.27 -2.78
CA HIS A 185 23.75 4.82 -4.09
C HIS A 185 23.18 6.24 -3.98
N VAL A 186 22.19 6.45 -3.12
CA VAL A 186 21.49 7.74 -3.00
C VAL A 186 22.35 8.77 -2.26
N ARG A 187 23.10 8.38 -1.22
CA ARG A 187 24.01 9.30 -0.50
C ARG A 187 25.11 9.88 -1.38
N SER A 188 25.49 9.19 -2.45
CA SER A 188 26.46 9.71 -3.42
C SER A 188 25.92 10.86 -4.29
N ARG A 189 24.59 11.03 -4.35
CA ARG A 189 23.92 11.99 -5.25
C ARG A 189 23.14 13.09 -4.54
N TYR A 190 22.65 12.84 -3.33
CA TYR A 190 21.74 13.74 -2.62
C TYR A 190 22.16 13.95 -1.17
N ARG A 191 21.97 15.18 -0.67
CA ARG A 191 22.08 15.52 0.75
C ARG A 191 20.76 15.30 1.46
N ARG A 192 20.80 14.98 2.75
CA ARG A 192 19.60 14.76 3.58
C ARG A 192 18.57 15.88 3.49
N SER A 193 19.03 17.14 3.49
CA SER A 193 18.17 18.31 3.43
C SER A 193 17.30 18.34 2.17
N GLU A 194 17.77 17.74 1.08
CA GLU A 194 17.10 17.67 -0.22
C GLU A 194 16.06 16.55 -0.27
N LEU A 195 16.06 15.63 0.70
CA LEU A 195 15.17 14.46 0.70
C LEU A 195 13.83 14.70 1.40
N THR A 196 13.67 15.86 2.05
CA THR A 196 12.44 16.24 2.75
C THR A 196 11.41 16.89 1.83
N ARG A 197 11.79 17.18 0.57
CA ARG A 197 10.90 17.71 -0.46
C ARG A 197 11.20 17.05 -1.81
N THR A 198 10.18 16.58 -2.51
CA THR A 198 10.35 15.94 -3.82
C THR A 198 10.38 16.99 -4.93
N ALA A 199 10.83 16.60 -6.13
CA ALA A 199 10.76 17.45 -7.33
C ALA A 199 9.32 17.90 -7.67
N THR A 200 8.32 17.12 -7.27
CA THR A 200 6.88 17.43 -7.43
C THR A 200 6.33 18.34 -6.32
N GLY A 201 7.17 18.77 -5.38
CA GLY A 201 6.81 19.66 -4.28
C GLY A 201 6.23 18.95 -3.04
N THR A 202 6.06 17.63 -3.07
CA THR A 202 5.58 16.80 -1.95
C THR A 202 6.51 16.96 -0.75
N ARG A 203 5.94 17.18 0.44
CA ARG A 203 6.69 17.22 1.69
C ARG A 203 6.82 15.81 2.28
N VAL A 204 8.02 15.44 2.71
CA VAL A 204 8.30 14.17 3.36
C VAL A 204 8.57 14.40 4.84
N VAL A 205 7.75 13.81 5.70
CA VAL A 205 7.94 13.78 7.16
C VAL A 205 8.44 12.38 7.52
N CYS A 206 9.66 12.29 8.05
CA CYS A 206 10.34 11.03 8.30
C CYS A 206 11.35 11.26 9.43
N ASP A 207 11.21 10.53 10.53
CA ASP A 207 12.12 10.67 11.68
C ASP A 207 13.40 9.82 11.46
N ASP A 208 13.28 8.74 10.69
CA ASP A 208 14.40 7.88 10.31
C ASP A 208 15.18 8.44 9.10
N ALA A 209 16.41 8.87 9.36
CA ALA A 209 17.31 9.40 8.34
C ALA A 209 17.64 8.38 7.24
N ASP A 210 17.73 7.09 7.59
CA ASP A 210 18.15 6.05 6.65
C ASP A 210 17.01 5.70 5.69
N LEU A 211 15.77 5.69 6.17
CA LEU A 211 14.58 5.50 5.33
C LEU A 211 14.44 6.58 4.25
N LEU A 212 14.94 7.80 4.49
CA LEU A 212 14.97 8.83 3.46
C LEU A 212 15.80 8.40 2.24
N TYR A 213 16.93 7.73 2.46
CA TYR A 213 17.79 7.24 1.37
C TYR A 213 17.27 5.91 0.80
N GLU A 214 16.92 4.97 1.67
CA GLU A 214 16.50 3.62 1.26
C GLU A 214 15.24 3.61 0.40
N GLU A 215 14.34 4.57 0.64
CA GLU A 215 13.03 4.68 -0.01
C GLU A 215 12.98 5.86 -1.00
N HIS A 216 14.15 6.31 -1.47
CA HIS A 216 14.25 7.33 -2.52
C HIS A 216 13.64 6.85 -3.85
N PRO A 217 13.01 7.73 -4.65
CA PRO A 217 12.42 7.37 -5.95
C PRO A 217 13.36 6.62 -6.90
N ASP A 218 14.64 7.01 -6.96
CA ASP A 218 15.66 6.35 -7.80
C ASP A 218 15.82 4.83 -7.55
N CYS A 219 15.42 4.37 -6.36
CA CYS A 219 15.47 2.97 -5.97
C CYS A 219 14.32 2.14 -6.54
N TYR A 220 13.33 2.79 -7.16
CA TYR A 220 12.10 2.18 -7.69
C TYR A 220 12.03 2.27 -9.21
N LYS A 221 11.19 1.41 -9.82
CA LYS A 221 10.83 1.54 -11.23
C LYS A 221 9.86 2.72 -11.40
N SER A 222 9.64 3.13 -12.65
CA SER A 222 8.56 4.08 -12.96
C SER A 222 7.21 3.44 -12.71
N ILE A 223 6.34 4.10 -11.95
CA ILE A 223 4.97 3.67 -11.74
C ILE A 223 4.17 3.67 -13.04
N GLU A 224 4.40 4.66 -13.90
CA GLU A 224 3.70 4.77 -15.19
C GLU A 224 3.99 3.56 -16.08
N ALA A 225 5.26 3.11 -16.14
CA ALA A 225 5.61 1.93 -16.90
C ALA A 225 4.91 0.66 -16.40
N VAL A 226 4.68 0.54 -15.08
CA VAL A 226 3.92 -0.59 -14.52
C VAL A 226 2.45 -0.49 -14.93
N VAL A 227 1.84 0.68 -14.79
CA VAL A 227 0.43 0.89 -15.11
C VAL A 227 0.16 0.74 -16.61
N ASP A 228 1.04 1.25 -17.47
CA ASP A 228 0.95 1.10 -18.93
C ASP A 228 0.93 -0.37 -19.35
N VAL A 229 1.77 -1.20 -18.73
CA VAL A 229 1.79 -2.65 -18.99
C VAL A 229 0.49 -3.32 -18.53
N LEU A 230 -0.05 -2.93 -17.37
CA LEU A 230 -1.31 -3.48 -16.87
C LEU A 230 -2.48 -3.15 -17.81
N GLU A 231 -2.55 -1.93 -18.32
CA GLU A 231 -3.57 -1.51 -19.29
C GLU A 231 -3.39 -2.19 -20.65
N ALA A 232 -2.17 -2.17 -21.20
CA ALA A 232 -1.88 -2.77 -22.50
C ALA A 232 -2.15 -4.29 -22.53
N ARG A 233 -2.04 -4.96 -21.38
CA ARG A 233 -2.36 -6.39 -21.22
C ARG A 233 -3.82 -6.66 -20.83
N GLY A 234 -4.65 -5.62 -20.73
CA GLY A 234 -6.05 -5.77 -20.36
C GLY A 234 -6.25 -6.34 -18.96
N VAL A 235 -5.30 -6.14 -18.03
CA VAL A 235 -5.39 -6.66 -16.65
C VAL A 235 -6.21 -5.72 -15.77
N ALA A 236 -5.99 -4.43 -15.93
CA ALA A 236 -6.74 -3.39 -15.22
C ALA A 236 -6.68 -2.10 -16.03
N ARG A 237 -7.64 -1.20 -15.80
CA ARG A 237 -7.76 0.11 -16.44
C ARG A 237 -7.63 1.23 -15.42
N ARG A 238 -7.03 2.36 -15.81
CA ARG A 238 -6.88 3.56 -14.98
C ARG A 238 -8.26 4.14 -14.63
N VAL A 239 -8.41 4.56 -13.38
CA VAL A 239 -9.61 5.24 -12.89
C VAL A 239 -9.28 6.68 -12.50
N ALA A 240 -8.26 6.89 -11.67
CA ALA A 240 -7.86 8.22 -11.21
C ALA A 240 -6.38 8.27 -10.82
N ALA A 241 -5.73 9.40 -11.09
CA ALA A 241 -4.37 9.67 -10.66
C ALA A 241 -4.36 10.42 -9.32
N LEU A 242 -3.55 9.95 -8.38
CA LEU A 242 -3.41 10.48 -7.04
C LEU A 242 -2.02 11.08 -6.89
N ARG A 243 -1.95 12.40 -6.74
CA ARG A 243 -0.69 13.12 -6.54
C ARG A 243 -0.42 13.30 -5.05
N PRO A 244 0.75 12.88 -4.54
CA PRO A 244 1.09 13.05 -3.13
C PRO A 244 1.36 14.51 -2.79
N LEU A 245 0.78 15.00 -1.69
CA LEU A 245 1.04 16.33 -1.12
C LEU A 245 1.98 16.24 0.08
N VAL A 246 1.71 15.27 0.96
CA VAL A 246 2.52 14.99 2.15
C VAL A 246 2.65 13.49 2.33
N THR A 247 3.89 12.98 2.39
CA THR A 247 4.18 11.58 2.72
C THR A 247 4.79 11.51 4.12
N VAL A 248 4.22 10.69 4.99
CA VAL A 248 4.69 10.42 6.36
C VAL A 248 5.28 9.02 6.41
N LYS A 249 6.48 8.92 6.96
CA LYS A 249 7.20 7.66 7.23
C LYS A 249 7.66 7.66 8.68
N ARG A 250 8.01 6.48 9.20
CA ARG A 250 8.71 6.36 10.48
C ARG A 250 10.05 7.10 10.42
#